data_AF-A0A358KMG9-F1
#
_entry.id   AF-A0A358KMG9-F1
#
_cell.length_a   1.000
_cell.length_b   1.000
_cell.length_c   1.000
_cell.angle_alpha   90.00
_cell.angle_beta   90.00
_cell.angle_gamma   90.00
#
_symmetry.space_group_name_H-M   'P 1'
#
loop_
_entity.id
_entity.type
_entity.pdbx_description
1 polymer ?
#
loop_
_entity_poly.entity_id
_entity_poly.type
_entity_poly.pdbx_seq_one_letter_code
_entity_poly.pdbx_strand_id
1 'polypeptide(L)' 'MSTVSVPLTPKLEEAVINLVKSGLGANKADIIRKAITSFAEEQAVQAVLRSEQEAREGKVLKGDLRKLVKRMVI' A
#
# COMPACT_ATOMS: atom_id res chain seq x y z
N MET A 1 -4.34 -4.90 22.32
CA MET A 1 -4.40 -3.49 21.87
C MET A 1 -2.96 -3.01 21.77
N SER A 2 -2.56 -2.47 20.63
CA SER A 2 -1.21 -1.93 20.41
C SER A 2 -1.34 -0.45 20.08
N THR A 3 -0.42 0.37 20.60
CA THR A 3 -0.42 1.82 20.42
C THR A 3 0.76 2.20 19.54
N VAL A 4 0.50 3.02 18.53
CA VAL A 4 1.53 3.59 17.66
C VAL A 4 1.68 5.07 18.00
N SER A 5 2.88 5.50 18.37
CA SER A 5 3.21 6.89 18.64
C SER A 5 4.31 7.35 17.69
N VAL A 6 3.95 8.23 16.77
CA VAL A 6 4.87 8.77 15.75
C VAL A 6 4.67 10.28 15.68
N PRO A 7 5.75 11.07 15.68
CA PRO A 7 5.63 12.51 15.52
C PRO A 7 5.12 12.85 14.12
N LEU A 8 4.09 13.70 14.06
CA LEU A 8 3.56 14.22 12.81
C LEU A 8 4.12 15.61 12.56
N THR A 9 4.42 15.91 11.29
CA THR A 9 4.73 17.27 10.88
C THR A 9 3.46 18.12 10.94
N PRO A 10 3.55 19.45 11.10
CA PRO A 10 2.37 20.33 11.14
C PRO A 10 1.45 20.17 9.93
N LYS A 11 2.02 19.93 8.74
CA LYS A 11 1.27 19.70 7.50
C LYS A 11 0.44 18.40 7.55
N LEU A 12 0.99 17.33 8.13
CA LEU A 12 0.27 16.07 8.27
C LEU A 12 -0.84 16.20 9.32
N GLU A 13 -0.56 16.90 10.42
CA GLU A 13 -1.55 17.18 11.46
C GLU A 13 -2.74 17.98 10.88
N GLU A 14 -2.46 18.99 10.08
CA GLU A 14 -3.48 19.79 9.39
C GLU A 14 -4.31 18.94 8.41
N ALA A 15 -3.66 18.05 7.65
CA ALA A 15 -4.36 17.12 6.77
C ALA A 15 -5.33 16.22 7.55
N VAL A 16 -4.89 15.64 8.68
CA VAL A 16 -5.75 14.80 9.53
C VAL A 16 -6.93 15.62 10.07
N ILE A 17 -6.70 16.86 10.52
CA ILE A 17 -7.76 17.75 11.00
C ILE A 17 -8.77 18.05 9.89
N ASN A 18 -8.32 18.33 8.67
CA ASN A 18 -9.19 18.61 7.54
C ASN A 18 -10.04 17.40 7.14
N LEU A 19 -9.49 16.18 7.23
CA LEU A 19 -10.22 14.93 7.00
C LEU A 19 -11.29 14.67 8.07
N VAL A 20 -11.02 15.03 9.33
CA VAL A 20 -12.06 14.97 10.38
C VAL A 20 -13.15 16.01 10.08
N LYS A 21 -12.77 17.24 9.70
CA LYS A 21 -13.73 18.31 9.36
C LYS A 21 -14.60 17.99 8.16
N SER A 22 -14.10 17.24 7.18
CA SER A 22 -14.88 16.79 6.02
C SER A 22 -15.82 15.61 6.34
N GLY A 23 -15.82 15.11 7.57
CA GLY A 23 -16.73 14.05 8.02
C GLY A 23 -16.26 12.63 7.67
N LEU A 24 -15.02 12.44 7.19
CA LEU A 24 -14.49 11.12 6.85
C LEU A 24 -14.20 10.23 8.07
N GLY A 25 -14.16 10.80 9.28
CA GLY A 25 -13.91 10.07 10.51
C GLY A 25 -14.34 10.84 11.75
N ALA A 26 -14.61 10.10 12.82
CA ALA A 26 -15.15 10.67 14.06
C ALA A 26 -14.10 11.46 14.86
N ASN A 27 -12.81 11.12 14.72
CA ASN A 27 -11.69 11.78 15.36
C ASN A 27 -10.37 11.45 14.63
N LYS A 28 -9.26 12.07 15.06
CA LYS A 28 -7.94 11.87 14.46
C LYS A 28 -7.50 10.41 14.46
N ALA A 29 -7.72 9.70 15.56
CA ALA A 29 -7.31 8.30 15.68
C ALA A 29 -8.13 7.38 14.76
N ASP A 30 -9.41 7.68 14.55
CA ASP A 30 -10.26 6.98 13.59
C ASP A 30 -9.76 7.16 12.15
N ILE A 31 -9.44 8.40 11.77
CA ILE A 31 -8.83 8.69 10.46
C ILE A 31 -7.52 7.93 10.27
N ILE A 32 -6.63 7.95 11.26
CA ILE A 32 -5.34 7.25 11.17
C ILE A 32 -5.54 5.74 10.97
N ARG A 33 -6.47 5.11 11.71
CA ARG A 33 -6.78 3.68 11.54
C ARG A 33 -7.32 3.36 10.15
N LYS A 34 -8.25 4.18 9.64
CA LYS A 34 -8.78 4.03 8.28
C LYS A 34 -7.68 4.20 7.22
N ALA A 35 -6.81 5.19 7.38
CA ALA A 35 -5.71 5.44 6.47
C ALA A 35 -4.73 4.26 6.41
N ILE A 36 -4.37 3.67 7.55
CA ILE A 36 -3.50 2.47 7.58
C ILE A 36 -4.15 1.29 6.85
N THR A 37 -5.46 1.10 7.04
CA THR A 37 -6.21 0.03 6.39
C THR A 37 -6.26 0.24 4.87
N SER A 38 -6.63 1.44 4.43
CA SER A 38 -6.65 1.83 3.01
C SER A 38 -5.27 1.68 2.36
N PHE A 39 -4.21 2.11 3.06
CA PHE A 39 -2.84 1.99 2.56
C PHE A 39 -2.42 0.53 2.36
N ALA A 40 -2.80 -0.37 3.28
CA ALA A 40 -2.52 -1.80 3.11
C ALA A 40 -3.23 -2.38 1.89
N GLU A 41 -4.49 -2.00 1.64
CA GLU A 41 -5.25 -2.41 0.46
C GLU A 41 -4.66 -1.85 -0.83
N GLU A 42 -4.27 -0.58 -0.85
CA GLU A 42 -3.63 0.09 -1.98
C GLU A 42 -2.33 -0.61 -2.38
N GLN A 43 -1.52 -1.08 -1.42
CA GLN A 43 -0.30 -1.82 -1.72
C GLN A 43 -0.57 -3.14 -2.46
N ALA A 44 -1.68 -3.83 -2.14
CA ALA A 44 -2.08 -5.03 -2.86
C ALA A 44 -2.50 -4.71 -4.31
N VAL A 45 -3.26 -3.63 -4.50
CA VAL A 45 -3.64 -3.15 -5.84
C VAL A 45 -2.41 -2.74 -6.66
N GLN A 46 -1.50 -1.97 -6.06
CA GLN A 46 -0.26 -1.54 -6.70
C GLN A 46 0.65 -2.71 -7.10
N ALA A 47 0.66 -3.79 -6.32
CA ALA A 47 1.39 -5.00 -6.69
C ALA A 47 0.86 -5.59 -8.00
N VAL A 48 -0.47 -5.73 -8.14
CA VAL A 48 -1.10 -6.23 -9.36
C VAL A 48 -0.83 -5.32 -10.54
N LEU A 49 -1.07 -4.01 -10.38
CA LEU A 49 -0.84 -3.03 -11.45
C LEU A 49 0.61 -3.01 -11.93
N ARG A 50 1.56 -3.15 -11.00
CA ARG A 50 2.98 -3.27 -11.34
C ARG A 50 3.25 -4.56 -12.12
N SER A 51 2.70 -5.69 -11.70
CA SER A 51 2.84 -6.96 -12.43
C SER A 51 2.22 -6.90 -13.83
N GLU A 52 1.07 -6.24 -14.00
CA GLU A 52 0.46 -6.01 -15.31
C GLU A 52 1.36 -5.15 -16.21
N GLN A 53 1.95 -4.10 -15.65
CA GLN A 53 2.88 -3.23 -16.38
C GLN A 53 4.14 -3.99 -16.80
N GLU A 54 4.75 -4.77 -15.90
CA GLU A 54 5.88 -5.65 -16.22
C GLU A 54 5.53 -6.66 -17.31
N ALA A 55 4.28 -7.16 -17.31
CA ALA A 55 3.82 -8.07 -18.34
C ALA A 55 3.72 -7.40 -19.72
N ARG A 56 3.21 -6.17 -19.77
CA ARG A 56 3.17 -5.35 -21.00
C ARG A 56 4.56 -5.03 -21.53
N GLU A 57 5.52 -4.79 -20.64
CA GLU A 57 6.91 -4.54 -20.97
C GLU A 57 7.68 -5.80 -21.39
N GLY A 58 7.01 -6.96 -21.45
CA GLY A 58 7.62 -8.21 -21.90
C GLY A 58 8.53 -8.87 -20.86
N LYS A 59 8.49 -8.43 -19.60
CA LYS A 59 9.29 -8.99 -18.50
C LYS A 59 8.73 -10.31 -17.94
N VAL A 60 7.66 -10.84 -18.53
CA VAL A 60 7.10 -12.14 -18.14
C VAL A 60 8.06 -13.27 -18.52
N LEU A 61 8.35 -14.13 -17.56
CA LEU A 61 9.05 -15.39 -17.83
C LEU A 61 8.14 -16.31 -18.65
N LYS A 62 8.63 -16.75 -19.82
CA LYS A 62 7.93 -17.68 -20.70
C LYS A 62 8.79 -18.92 -20.94
N GLY A 63 8.17 -20.09 -20.97
CA GLY A 63 8.85 -21.36 -21.27
C GLY A 63 8.52 -22.49 -20.29
N ASP A 64 9.32 -23.56 -20.32
CA ASP A 64 9.16 -24.74 -19.47
C ASP A 64 9.39 -24.39 -17.99
N LEU A 65 8.36 -24.62 -17.16
CA LEU A 65 8.36 -24.41 -15.72
C LEU A 65 9.58 -25.05 -15.02
N ARG A 66 10.02 -26.26 -15.44
CA ARG A 66 11.19 -26.93 -14.85
C ARG A 66 12.48 -26.15 -15.12
N LYS A 67 12.60 -25.51 -16.28
CA LYS A 67 13.75 -24.70 -16.65
C LYS A 67 13.74 -23.34 -15.95
N LEU A 68 12.56 -22.74 -15.78
CA LEU A 68 12.40 -21.48 -15.07
C LEU A 68 12.73 -21.62 -13.58
N VAL A 69 12.22 -22.65 -12.90
CA VAL A 69 12.51 -22.89 -11.49
C VAL A 69 14.00 -23.10 -11.25
N LYS A 70 14.70 -23.84 -12.12
CA LYS A 70 16.17 -23.99 -12.04
C LYS A 70 16.95 -22.67 -12.18
N ARG A 71 16.38 -21.64 -12.80
CA ARG A 71 16.99 -20.31 -12.92
C ARG A 71 16.70 -19.39 -11.73
N MET A 72 15.68 -19.71 -10.93
CA MET A 72 15.27 -18.92 -9.76
C MET A 72 15.84 -19.46 -8.44
N VAL A 73 16.23 -20.74 -8.41
CA VAL A 73 16.94 -21.34 -7.27
C VAL A 73 18.45 -21.16 -7.50
N ILE A 74 18.98 -20.03 -7.04
CA ILE A 74 20.40 -19.79 -6.75
C ILE A 74 20.46 -19.14 -5.38
#